data_AF-A0A285F639-F1
#
_entry.id   AF-A0A285F639-F1
#
_cell.length_a   1.000
_cell.length_b   1.000
_cell.length_c   1.000
_cell.angle_alpha   90.00
_cell.angle_beta   90.00
_cell.angle_gamma   90.00
#
_symmetry.space_group_name_H-M   'P 1'
#
loop_
_entity.id
_entity.type
_entity.pdbx_description
1 polymer ?
#
loop_
_entity_poly.entity_id
_entity_poly.type
_entity_poly.pdbx_seq_one_letter_code
_entity_poly.pdbx_strand_id
1 'polypeptide(L)'
;MVISRRWAVFLTAVGVWTWVIWPRFGLAIWQDDRSFADGRPTSFLIVHAALIATSLAVGTAVGVLGIRAWRTSRKLSAVAAGAPKD
;
A
#
# COMPACT_ATOMS: atom_id res chain seq x y z
N MET A 1 19.29 -7.38 -7.31
CA MET A 1 19.48 -6.61 -6.07
C MET A 1 18.56 -7.17 -4.99
N VAL A 2 19.10 -7.56 -3.84
CA VAL A 2 18.30 -8.07 -2.70
C VAL A 2 17.81 -6.88 -1.87
N ILE A 3 16.50 -6.78 -1.64
CA ILE A 3 15.92 -5.74 -0.79
C ILE A 3 16.33 -6.01 0.67
N SER A 4 16.93 -5.03 1.34
CA SER A 4 17.34 -5.16 2.74
C SER A 4 16.12 -5.28 3.67
N ARG A 5 16.30 -5.88 4.86
CA ARG A 5 15.22 -6.04 5.85
C ARG A 5 14.58 -4.70 6.24
N ARG A 6 15.37 -3.62 6.31
CA ARG A 6 14.90 -2.26 6.61
C ARG A 6 13.97 -1.76 5.49
N TRP A 7 14.36 -1.96 4.24
CA TRP A 7 13.54 -1.60 3.08
C TRP A 7 12.26 -2.43 3.00
N ALA A 8 12.29 -3.72 3.32
CA ALA A 8 11.10 -4.56 3.32
C ALA A 8 10.04 -4.07 4.34
N VAL A 9 10.47 -3.69 5.55
CA VAL A 9 9.58 -3.09 6.56
C VAL A 9 9.07 -1.74 6.09
N PHE A 10 9.93 -0.89 5.53
CA PHE A 10 9.54 0.40 4.98
C PHE A 10 8.45 0.27 3.92
N LEU A 11 8.64 -0.59 2.91
CA LEU A 11 7.65 -0.80 1.84
C LEU A 11 6.32 -1.31 2.40
N THR A 12 6.37 -2.20 3.39
CA THR A 12 5.16 -2.69 4.07
C THR A 12 4.44 -1.55 4.79
N ALA A 13 5.17 -0.73 5.54
CA ALA A 13 4.62 0.42 6.25
C ALA A 13 4.03 1.47 5.30
N VAL A 14 4.67 1.72 4.16
CA VAL A 14 4.14 2.60 3.10
C VAL A 14 2.80 2.07 2.60
N GLY A 15 2.71 0.77 2.26
CA GLY A 15 1.44 0.17 1.82
C GLY A 15 0.32 0.29 2.86
N VAL A 16 0.63 0.06 4.14
CA VAL A 16 -0.33 0.24 5.25
C VAL A 16 -0.74 1.70 5.37
N TRP A 17 0.21 2.64 5.33
CA TRP A 17 -0.07 4.07 5.40
C TRP A 17 -1.00 4.54 4.27
N THR A 18 -0.76 4.07 3.04
CA THR A 18 -1.64 4.32 1.89
C THR A 18 -3.08 3.86 2.20
N TRP A 19 -3.25 2.65 2.72
CA TRP A 19 -4.57 2.12 3.10
C TRP A 19 -5.23 2.87 4.27
N VAL A 20 -4.45 3.50 5.13
CA VAL A 20 -4.97 4.29 6.27
C VAL A 20 -5.49 5.65 5.80
N ILE A 21 -4.82 6.29 4.84
CA ILE A 21 -5.14 7.66 4.41
C ILE A 21 -6.26 7.68 3.36
N TRP A 22 -6.14 6.87 2.31
CA TRP A 22 -6.95 7.04 1.11
C TRP A 22 -8.45 6.70 1.28
N PRO A 23 -8.86 5.66 2.04
CA PRO A 23 -10.29 5.42 2.29
C PRO A 23 -10.96 6.56 3.06
N ARG A 24 -10.25 7.13 4.06
CA ARG A 24 -10.74 8.31 4.78
C ARG A 24 -10.86 9.53 3.88
N PHE A 25 -9.88 9.75 3.01
CA PHE A 25 -9.96 10.81 2.01
C PHE A 25 -11.12 10.58 1.02
N GLY A 26 -11.34 9.33 0.59
CA GLY A 26 -12.48 8.99 -0.26
C GLY A 26 -13.83 9.30 0.38
N LEU A 27 -13.98 9.06 1.68
CA LEU A 27 -15.18 9.45 2.42
C LEU A 27 -15.35 10.98 2.45
N ALA A 28 -14.26 11.72 2.66
CA ALA A 28 -14.29 13.18 2.63
C ALA A 28 -14.69 13.72 1.25
N ILE A 29 -14.18 13.13 0.16
CA ILE A 29 -14.60 13.48 -1.20
C ILE A 29 -16.08 13.16 -1.39
N TRP A 30 -16.54 11.97 -1.02
CA TRP A 30 -17.94 11.58 -1.18
C TRP A 30 -18.90 12.55 -0.48
N GLN A 31 -18.50 13.11 0.66
CA GLN A 31 -19.28 14.07 1.45
C GLN A 31 -19.14 15.53 0.99
N ASP A 32 -18.24 15.84 0.05
CA ASP A 32 -18.04 17.19 -0.48
C ASP A 32 -19.21 17.60 -1.39
N ASP A 33 -19.69 18.83 -1.24
CA ASP A 33 -20.83 19.38 -2.02
C ASP A 33 -20.61 19.33 -3.54
N ARG A 34 -19.34 19.30 -4.00
CA ARG A 34 -19.01 19.23 -5.43
C ARG A 34 -19.13 17.82 -6.01
N SER A 35 -19.28 16.79 -5.18
CA SER A 35 -19.26 15.39 -5.64
C SER A 35 -20.50 14.99 -6.41
N PHE A 36 -21.63 15.64 -6.13
CA PHE A 36 -22.90 15.37 -6.79
C PHE A 36 -23.54 16.66 -7.28
N ALA A 37 -24.07 16.61 -8.50
CA ALA A 37 -24.91 17.66 -9.08
C ALA A 37 -26.19 17.02 -9.60
N ASP A 38 -27.35 17.50 -9.13
CA ASP A 38 -28.67 16.94 -9.46
C ASP A 38 -28.75 15.42 -9.22
N GLY A 39 -28.14 14.94 -8.14
CA GLY A 39 -28.09 13.52 -7.79
C GLY A 39 -27.16 12.66 -8.65
N ARG A 40 -26.38 13.25 -9.57
CA ARG A 40 -25.44 12.53 -10.44
C ARG A 40 -23.98 12.80 -10.03
N PRO A 41 -23.09 11.80 -10.15
CA PRO A 41 -21.68 11.98 -9.85
C PRO A 41 -21.04 12.97 -10.82
N THR A 42 -20.28 13.93 -10.29
CA THR A 42 -19.57 14.93 -11.08
C THR A 42 -18.20 14.42 -11.53
N SER A 43 -17.54 15.15 -12.43
CA SER A 43 -16.15 14.89 -12.80
C SER A 43 -15.20 14.99 -11.59
N PHE A 44 -15.50 15.87 -10.63
CA PHE A 44 -14.74 15.98 -9.38
C PHE A 44 -14.73 14.64 -8.62
N LEU A 45 -15.89 14.02 -8.42
CA LEU A 45 -15.99 12.73 -7.74
C LEU A 45 -15.29 11.62 -8.56
N ILE A 46 -15.53 11.56 -9.87
CA ILE A 46 -15.00 10.50 -10.73
C ILE A 46 -13.48 10.52 -10.77
N VAL A 47 -12.87 11.70 -10.97
CA VAL A 47 -11.40 11.84 -11.02
C VAL A 47 -10.78 11.43 -9.69
N HIS A 48 -11.32 11.91 -8.57
CA HIS A 48 -10.79 11.55 -7.26
C HIS A 48 -10.97 10.05 -6.95
N ALA A 49 -12.13 9.47 -7.29
CA ALA A 49 -12.35 8.04 -7.13
C ALA A 49 -11.32 7.21 -7.92
N ALA A 50 -11.03 7.59 -9.18
CA ALA A 50 -10.02 6.93 -9.99
C ALA A 50 -8.60 7.08 -9.41
N LEU A 51 -8.25 8.27 -8.92
CA LEU A 51 -6.95 8.53 -8.27
C LEU A 51 -6.79 7.74 -6.97
N ILE A 52 -7.85 7.66 -6.15
CA ILE A 52 -7.90 6.87 -4.91
C ILE A 52 -7.73 5.40 -5.23
N ALA A 53 -8.51 4.86 -6.17
CA ALA A 53 -8.45 3.45 -6.56
C ALA A 53 -7.06 3.08 -7.09
N THR A 54 -6.48 3.92 -7.96
CA THR A 54 -5.12 3.72 -8.49
C THR A 54 -4.09 3.75 -7.37
N SER A 55 -4.18 4.73 -6.45
CA SER A 55 -3.28 4.84 -5.32
C SER A 55 -3.36 3.64 -4.39
N LEU A 56 -4.56 3.13 -4.12
CA LEU A 56 -4.77 1.92 -3.32
C LEU A 56 -4.19 0.67 -4.02
N ALA A 57 -4.35 0.54 -5.33
CA ALA A 57 -3.76 -0.55 -6.10
C ALA A 57 -2.22 -0.52 -6.01
N VAL A 58 -1.62 0.65 -6.23
CA VAL A 58 -0.16 0.85 -6.11
C VAL A 58 0.32 0.57 -4.68
N GLY A 59 -0.34 1.13 -3.66
CA GLY A 59 0.01 0.90 -2.25
C GLY A 59 -0.11 -0.57 -1.85
N THR A 60 -1.12 -1.28 -2.37
CA THR A 60 -1.28 -2.72 -2.16
C THR A 60 -0.13 -3.50 -2.78
N ALA A 61 0.23 -3.20 -4.04
CA ALA A 61 1.35 -3.84 -4.70
C ALA A 61 2.67 -3.62 -3.93
N VAL A 62 2.94 -2.38 -3.51
CA VAL A 62 4.11 -2.02 -2.71
C VAL A 62 4.12 -2.75 -1.36
N GLY A 63 2.98 -2.78 -0.66
CA GLY A 63 2.85 -3.48 0.62
C GLY A 63 3.08 -4.99 0.49
N VAL A 64 2.51 -5.62 -0.54
CA VAL A 64 2.71 -7.05 -0.84
C VAL A 64 4.18 -7.35 -1.14
N LEU A 65 4.85 -6.50 -1.93
CA LEU A 65 6.28 -6.65 -2.21
C LEU A 65 7.13 -6.52 -0.92
N GLY A 66 6.80 -5.58 -0.04
CA GLY A 66 7.42 -5.45 1.27
C GLY A 66 7.28 -6.72 2.13
N ILE A 67 6.07 -7.27 2.22
CA ILE A 67 5.78 -8.50 2.96
C ILE A 67 6.56 -9.69 2.39
N ARG A 68 6.58 -9.84 1.06
CA ARG A 68 7.31 -10.92 0.37
C ARG A 68 8.82 -10.82 0.60
N ALA A 69 9.38 -9.62 0.50
CA ALA A 69 10.80 -9.37 0.79
C ALA A 69 11.14 -9.73 2.24
N TRP A 70 10.32 -9.30 3.20
CA TRP A 70 10.54 -9.59 4.62
C TRP A 70 10.48 -11.08 4.95
N ARG A 71 9.53 -11.83 4.35
CA ARG A 71 9.42 -13.29 4.52
C ARG A 71 10.66 -14.00 3.94
N THR A 72 11.16 -13.55 2.80
CA THR A 72 12.36 -14.13 2.16
C THR A 72 13.61 -13.88 3.00
N SER A 73 13.82 -12.65 3.49
CA SER A 73 14.96 -12.34 4.36
C SER A 73 14.96 -13.19 5.65
N ARG A 74 13.79 -13.43 6.26
CA ARG A 74 13.71 -14.29 7.46
C ARG A 74 14.08 -15.74 7.19
N LYS A 75 13.69 -16.29 6.03
CA LYS A 75 14.07 -17.66 5.64
C LYS A 75 15.58 -17.78 5.47
N LEU A 76 16.21 -16.82 4.79
CA LEU A 76 17.67 -16.81 4.59
C LEU A 76 18.43 -16.71 5.92
N SER A 77 17.98 -15.87 6.86
CA SER A 77 18.60 -15.78 8.19
C SER A 77 18.47 -17.08 8.99
N ALA A 78 17.35 -17.79 8.88
CA ALA A 78 17.15 -19.07 9.57
C ALA A 78 18.04 -20.18 8.99
N VAL A 79 18.18 -20.25 7.67
CA VAL A 79 19.09 -21.20 7.00
C VAL A 79 20.55 -20.95 7.42
N ALA A 80 20.99 -19.70 7.42
CA ALA A 80 22.35 -19.35 7.83
C ALA A 80 22.64 -19.68 9.31
N ALA A 81 21.64 -19.56 10.19
CA ALA A 81 21.79 -19.88 11.61
C ALA A 81 21.88 -21.40 11.90
N GLY A 82 21.36 -22.24 10.99
CA GLY A 82 21.39 -23.70 11.09
C GLY A 82 22.57 -24.36 10.35
N ALA A 83 23.44 -23.59 9.70
CA ALA A 83 24.60 -24.14 9.01
C ALA A 83 25.62 -24.71 10.02
N PRO A 84 26.16 -25.91 9.78
CA PRO A 84 27.23 -26.47 10.61
C PRO A 84 28.41 -25.49 10.67
N LYS A 85 29.03 -25.36 11.86
CA LYS A 85 30.29 -24.65 12.03
C LYS A 85 31.39 -25.70 12.04
N ASP A 86 31.92 -26.00 10.88
CA ASP A 86 33.16 -26.75 10.69
C ASP A 86 34.38 -25.99 11.26
#